data_AF-A0A1I7KHM9-F1
#
_entry.id   AF-A0A1I7KHM9-F1
#
_cell.length_a   1.000
_cell.length_b   1.000
_cell.length_c   1.000
_cell.angle_alpha   90.00
_cell.angle_beta   90.00
_cell.angle_gamma   90.00
#
_symmetry.space_group_name_H-M   'P 1'
#
loop_
_entity.id
_entity.type
_entity.pdbx_description
1 polymer ?
#
loop_
_entity_poly.entity_id
_entity_poly.type
_entity_poly.pdbx_seq_one_letter_code
_entity_poly.pdbx_strand_id
1 'polypeptide(L)'
;MSDLLWYEYLLIGLIFAWSGFVRTSLGFGGAVLALPFLLLVMNEPLVFLPIIAVHLLIFSSWIAWSGHRQLQSLQRQTSAGTVPPGASVTPEDSNIDWAYLFKALKIMIVPKLIGVVGLLTLPANVMTSIIFVIVIIYAIGYVLNRPFRSRNKYVDYVLLALGGYVSGTSLIGAPLIVAVFASHVAKAQLRDTMFVLWFILVVIKMVSFLIAGVDLQLIHHLWLLPCAFAGHLLGERAHQYMLKADTGLFFRVLGAVLIVVSVVGLIRPPA
;
A
#
# COMPACT_ATOMS: atom_id res chain seq x y z
N MET A 1 -6.97 16.18 -16.01
CA MET A 1 -7.94 16.74 -15.04
C MET A 1 -8.05 18.26 -15.21
N SER A 2 -8.46 18.78 -16.38
CA SER A 2 -8.61 20.24 -16.61
C SER A 2 -10.04 20.74 -16.41
N ASP A 3 -11.02 19.85 -16.48
CA ASP A 3 -12.45 20.18 -16.54
C ASP A 3 -13.22 19.76 -15.29
N LEU A 4 -12.51 19.53 -14.17
CA LEU A 4 -13.13 19.15 -12.91
C LEU A 4 -13.71 20.36 -12.18
N LEU A 5 -14.81 20.12 -11.49
CA LEU A 5 -15.43 21.10 -10.61
C LEU A 5 -14.55 21.29 -9.36
N TRP A 6 -14.62 22.48 -8.77
CA TRP A 6 -13.77 22.84 -7.62
C TRP A 6 -13.90 21.85 -6.44
N TYR A 7 -15.10 21.28 -6.24
CA TYR A 7 -15.34 20.32 -5.17
C TYR A 7 -14.70 18.96 -5.47
N GLU A 8 -14.54 18.58 -6.74
CA GLU A 8 -13.88 17.34 -7.15
C GLU A 8 -12.39 17.41 -6.86
N TYR A 9 -11.75 18.56 -7.12
CA TYR A 9 -10.35 18.79 -6.70
C TYR A 9 -10.19 18.71 -5.19
N LEU A 10 -11.09 19.32 -4.42
CA LEU A 10 -11.08 19.25 -2.96
C LEU A 10 -11.20 17.79 -2.49
N LEU A 11 -12.14 17.03 -3.05
CA LEU A 11 -12.34 15.62 -2.72
C LEU A 11 -11.11 14.78 -3.06
N ILE A 12 -10.52 14.95 -4.24
CA ILE A 12 -9.27 14.26 -4.63
C ILE A 12 -8.16 14.60 -3.63
N GLY A 13 -7.98 15.87 -3.28
CA GLY A 13 -6.98 16.29 -2.27
C GLY A 13 -7.20 15.61 -0.92
N LEU A 14 -8.43 15.57 -0.41
CA LEU A 14 -8.79 14.87 0.83
C LEU A 14 -8.55 13.36 0.73
N ILE A 15 -8.87 12.74 -0.41
CA ILE A 15 -8.63 11.32 -0.67
C ILE A 15 -7.13 11.02 -0.69
N PHE A 16 -6.30 11.92 -1.21
CA PHE A 16 -4.83 11.77 -1.14
C PHE A 16 -4.29 11.96 0.28
N ALA A 17 -4.86 12.85 1.08
CA ALA A 17 -4.55 12.92 2.51
C ALA A 17 -4.94 11.62 3.23
N TRP A 18 -6.13 11.08 2.95
CA TRP A 18 -6.55 9.76 3.43
C TRP A 18 -5.59 8.64 2.98
N SER A 19 -5.19 8.65 1.71
CA SER A 19 -4.23 7.71 1.12
C SER A 19 -2.91 7.69 1.91
N GLY A 20 -2.36 8.88 2.19
CA GLY A 20 -1.16 9.04 3.00
C GLY A 20 -1.32 8.51 4.42
N PHE A 21 -2.44 8.83 5.06
CA PHE A 21 -2.79 8.37 6.40
C PHE A 21 -2.87 6.85 6.48
N VAL A 22 -3.70 6.22 5.65
CA VAL A 22 -3.94 4.77 5.69
C VAL A 22 -2.68 3.99 5.36
N ARG A 23 -1.93 4.40 4.33
CA ARG A 23 -0.67 3.76 3.95
C ARG A 23 0.30 3.68 5.13
N THR A 24 0.50 4.78 5.82
CA THR A 24 1.49 4.88 6.89
C THR A 24 0.99 4.26 8.19
N SER A 25 -0.29 4.42 8.52
CA SER A 25 -0.91 3.80 9.69
C SER A 25 -0.84 2.28 9.64
N LEU A 26 -1.17 1.69 8.49
CA LEU A 26 -1.18 0.24 8.30
C LEU A 26 0.21 -0.35 8.06
N GLY A 27 1.12 0.42 7.45
CA GLY A 27 2.45 -0.05 7.10
C GLY A 27 2.51 -0.95 5.86
N PHE A 28 1.43 -1.03 5.08
CA PHE A 28 1.37 -1.75 3.81
C PHE A 28 0.39 -1.07 2.86
N GLY A 29 0.70 -1.00 1.56
CA GLY A 29 -0.16 -0.80 0.37
C GLY A 29 -1.41 0.12 0.43
N GLY A 30 -1.61 0.87 1.50
CA GLY A 30 -2.86 1.55 1.84
C GLY A 30 -3.17 2.72 0.91
N ALA A 31 -2.17 3.18 0.13
CA ALA A 31 -2.40 4.19 -0.87
C ALA A 31 -3.41 3.74 -1.94
N VAL A 32 -3.49 2.43 -2.16
CA VAL A 32 -4.41 1.82 -3.11
C VAL A 32 -5.82 1.68 -2.53
N LEU A 33 -5.98 1.71 -1.20
CA LEU A 33 -7.29 1.80 -0.56
C LEU A 33 -7.98 3.15 -0.81
N ALA A 34 -7.26 4.15 -1.34
CA ALA A 34 -7.82 5.40 -1.82
C ALA A 34 -8.45 5.27 -3.23
N LEU A 35 -8.03 4.28 -4.02
CA LEU A 35 -8.46 4.11 -5.41
C LEU A 35 -9.99 3.93 -5.56
N PRO A 36 -10.68 3.12 -4.72
CA PRO A 36 -12.15 3.07 -4.71
C PRO A 36 -12.82 4.44 -4.57
N PHE A 37 -12.27 5.32 -3.74
CA PHE A 37 -12.81 6.66 -3.53
C PHE A 37 -12.53 7.58 -4.72
N LEU A 38 -11.33 7.50 -5.32
CA LEU A 38 -10.98 8.28 -6.49
C LEU A 38 -11.85 7.91 -7.70
N LEU A 39 -12.11 6.61 -7.87
CA LEU A 39 -12.94 6.12 -8.98
C LEU A 39 -14.38 6.61 -8.88
N LEU A 40 -14.91 6.82 -7.68
CA LEU A 40 -16.24 7.44 -7.48
C LEU A 40 -16.28 8.92 -7.88
N VAL A 41 -15.15 9.62 -7.83
CA VAL A 41 -15.06 11.03 -8.27
C VAL A 41 -14.87 11.09 -9.78
N MET A 42 -13.95 10.29 -10.32
CA MET A 42 -13.67 10.20 -11.76
C MET A 42 -13.29 8.76 -12.10
N ASN A 43 -14.00 8.13 -13.03
CA ASN A 43 -13.77 6.72 -13.40
C ASN A 43 -12.63 6.51 -14.39
N GLU A 44 -11.46 7.10 -14.10
CA GLU A 44 -10.27 6.99 -14.95
C GLU A 44 -9.11 6.40 -14.15
N PRO A 45 -9.03 5.07 -13.98
CA PRO A 45 -7.97 4.46 -13.17
C PRO A 45 -6.56 4.81 -13.67
N LEU A 46 -6.36 4.96 -14.98
CA LEU A 46 -5.08 5.31 -15.58
C LEU A 46 -4.59 6.73 -15.23
N VAL A 47 -5.49 7.63 -14.85
CA VAL A 47 -5.14 8.97 -14.34
C VAL A 47 -4.54 8.86 -12.95
N PHE A 48 -5.17 8.09 -12.06
CA PHE A 48 -4.77 8.03 -10.66
C PHE A 48 -3.63 7.07 -10.36
N LEU A 49 -3.51 5.96 -11.12
CA LEU A 49 -2.50 4.93 -10.85
C LEU A 49 -1.06 5.46 -10.93
N PRO A 50 -0.64 6.27 -11.91
CA PRO A 50 0.69 6.88 -11.94
C PRO A 50 0.95 7.77 -10.73
N ILE A 51 -0.01 8.62 -10.34
CA ILE A 51 0.13 9.51 -9.18
C ILE A 51 0.31 8.70 -7.89
N ILE A 52 -0.53 7.69 -7.68
CA ILE A 52 -0.44 6.78 -6.53
C ILE A 52 0.91 6.06 -6.53
N ALA A 53 1.37 5.58 -7.69
CA ALA A 53 2.64 4.89 -7.84
C ALA A 53 3.84 5.78 -7.46
N VAL A 54 3.92 7.00 -7.99
CA VAL A 54 5.01 7.94 -7.67
C VAL A 54 5.00 8.29 -6.18
N HIS A 55 3.83 8.60 -5.62
CA HIS A 55 3.73 8.85 -4.18
C HIS A 55 4.15 7.61 -3.38
N LEU A 56 3.72 6.40 -3.78
CA LEU A 56 4.19 5.17 -3.15
C LEU A 56 5.70 5.06 -3.18
N LEU A 57 6.38 5.38 -4.28
CA LEU A 57 7.85 5.34 -4.35
C LEU A 57 8.51 6.33 -3.40
N ILE A 58 8.01 7.58 -3.36
CA ILE A 58 8.56 8.64 -2.49
C ILE A 58 8.43 8.24 -1.02
N PHE A 59 7.23 7.87 -0.59
CA PHE A 59 6.97 7.57 0.82
C PHE A 59 7.53 6.21 1.26
N SER A 60 7.57 5.20 0.38
CA SER A 60 8.21 3.92 0.70
C SER A 60 9.73 4.09 0.88
N SER A 61 10.37 4.89 0.02
CA SER A 61 11.78 5.25 0.16
C SER A 61 12.03 5.99 1.47
N TRP A 62 11.19 6.98 1.78
CA TRP A 62 11.29 7.76 3.02
C TRP A 62 11.22 6.88 4.26
N ILE A 63 10.22 6.00 4.33
CA ILE A 63 10.00 5.14 5.51
C ILE A 63 11.14 4.14 5.66
N ALA A 64 11.52 3.43 4.60
CA ALA A 64 12.62 2.47 4.64
C ALA A 64 13.95 3.14 5.05
N TRP A 65 14.23 4.33 4.54
CA TRP A 65 15.41 5.10 4.90
C TRP A 65 15.38 5.59 6.35
N SER A 66 14.24 6.10 6.81
CA SER A 66 14.05 6.55 8.18
C SER A 66 14.25 5.41 9.18
N GLY A 67 13.72 4.22 8.89
CA GLY A 67 13.90 3.03 9.73
C GLY A 67 15.34 2.56 9.78
N HIS A 68 16.04 2.58 8.64
CA HIS A 68 17.47 2.24 8.60
C HIS A 68 18.32 3.24 9.41
N ARG A 69 18.04 4.55 9.31
CA ARG A 69 18.73 5.57 10.11
C ARG A 69 18.50 5.42 11.61
N GLN A 70 17.28 5.06 12.02
CA GLN A 70 16.93 4.83 13.41
C GLN A 70 17.65 3.60 13.99
N LEU A 71 17.76 2.53 13.21
CA LEU A 71 18.51 1.34 13.62
C LEU A 71 20.00 1.63 13.78
N GLN A 72 20.59 2.38 12.84
CA GLN A 72 22.00 2.78 12.92
C GLN A 72 22.30 3.64 14.16
N SER A 73 21.41 4.55 14.55
CA SER A 73 21.63 5.37 15.75
C SER A 73 21.57 4.54 17.03
N LEU A 74 20.65 3.58 17.11
CA LEU A 74 20.56 2.61 18.21
C LEU A 74 21.80 1.71 18.30
N GLN A 75 22.29 1.22 17.16
CA GLN A 75 23.54 0.43 17.11
C GLN A 75 24.74 1.25 17.57
N ARG A 76 24.87 2.52 17.14
CA ARG A 76 25.95 3.41 17.61
C ARG A 76 25.91 3.64 19.12
N GLN A 77 24.72 3.83 19.69
CA GLN A 77 24.56 3.97 21.14
C GLN A 77 24.90 2.66 21.89
N THR A 78 24.58 1.52 21.28
CA THR A 78 24.93 0.18 21.81
C THR A 78 26.43 -0.05 21.83
N SER A 79 27.13 0.30 20.75
CA SER A 79 28.59 0.23 20.71
C SER A 79 29.28 1.23 21.65
N ALA A 80 28.64 2.38 21.92
CA ALA A 80 29.16 3.41 22.83
C ALA A 80 28.83 3.17 24.31
N GLY A 81 28.06 2.12 24.64
CA GLY A 81 27.66 1.82 26.01
C GLY A 81 26.68 2.82 26.63
N THR A 82 26.03 3.67 25.84
CA THR A 82 25.12 4.74 26.30
C THR A 82 23.64 4.40 26.13
N VAL A 83 23.32 3.10 26.01
CA VAL A 83 21.96 2.62 25.72
C VAL A 83 21.03 2.80 26.90
N PRO A 84 19.76 3.20 26.69
CA PRO A 84 18.72 3.07 27.70
C PRO A 84 18.53 1.60 28.17
N PRO A 85 18.22 1.37 29.46
CA PRO A 85 18.08 0.01 29.99
C PRO A 85 17.05 -0.81 29.20
N GLY A 86 17.45 -1.99 28.71
CA GLY A 86 16.58 -2.95 28.01
C GLY A 86 16.61 -2.93 26.48
N ALA A 87 17.41 -2.08 25.84
CA ALA A 87 17.45 -1.93 24.37
C ALA A 87 18.79 -2.37 23.74
N SER A 88 19.20 -3.63 23.86
CA SER A 88 20.39 -4.13 23.16
C SER A 88 20.09 -4.48 21.70
N VAL A 89 20.75 -3.81 20.76
CA VAL A 89 20.68 -4.11 19.31
C VAL A 89 22.03 -4.61 18.84
N THR A 90 22.05 -5.75 18.15
CA THR A 90 23.26 -6.35 17.59
C THR A 90 23.58 -5.80 16.20
N PRO A 91 24.83 -5.92 15.71
CA PRO A 91 25.17 -5.55 14.34
C PRO A 91 24.40 -6.33 13.27
N GLU A 92 23.90 -7.53 13.61
CA GLU A 92 23.14 -8.41 12.71
C GLU A 92 21.66 -8.04 12.61
N ASP A 93 21.15 -7.24 13.55
CA ASP A 93 19.76 -6.81 13.51
C ASP A 93 19.50 -5.96 12.26
N SER A 94 18.46 -6.33 11.53
CA SER A 94 17.96 -5.58 10.38
C SER A 94 16.53 -5.15 10.64
N ASN A 95 16.19 -3.95 10.20
CA ASN A 95 14.81 -3.47 10.23
C ASN A 95 13.96 -4.11 9.10
N ILE A 96 14.61 -4.80 8.16
CA ILE A 96 13.98 -5.43 6.98
C ILE A 96 14.32 -6.91 6.97
N ASP A 97 13.32 -7.78 6.79
CA ASP A 97 13.52 -9.20 6.56
C ASP A 97 13.88 -9.46 5.09
N TRP A 98 15.16 -9.31 4.78
CA TRP A 98 15.69 -9.50 3.43
C TRP A 98 15.49 -10.94 2.93
N ALA A 99 15.64 -11.94 3.80
CA ALA A 99 15.53 -13.34 3.42
C ALA A 99 14.12 -13.66 2.93
N TYR A 100 13.10 -13.25 3.68
CA TYR A 100 11.72 -13.45 3.29
C TYR A 100 11.31 -12.58 2.10
N LEU A 101 11.77 -11.32 2.05
CA LEU A 101 11.54 -10.41 0.93
C LEU A 101 11.99 -11.03 -0.39
N PHE A 102 13.23 -11.53 -0.47
CA PHE A 102 13.75 -12.18 -1.68
C PHE A 102 12.97 -13.46 -2.03
N LYS A 103 12.59 -14.26 -1.03
CA LYS A 103 11.76 -15.45 -1.25
C LYS A 103 10.42 -15.09 -1.88
N ALA A 104 9.73 -14.07 -1.34
CA ALA A 104 8.46 -13.61 -1.87
C ALA A 104 8.59 -13.02 -3.28
N LEU A 105 9.60 -12.19 -3.53
CA LEU A 105 9.85 -11.61 -4.85
C LEU A 105 10.04 -12.67 -5.93
N LYS A 106 10.78 -13.75 -5.65
CA LYS A 106 10.94 -14.88 -6.60
C LYS A 106 9.60 -15.48 -7.04
N ILE A 107 8.63 -15.53 -6.13
CA ILE A 107 7.28 -16.05 -6.42
C ILE A 107 6.46 -15.01 -7.19
N MET A 108 6.61 -13.72 -6.85
CA MET A 108 5.75 -12.65 -7.33
C MET A 108 6.15 -12.04 -8.67
N ILE A 109 7.43 -12.05 -9.04
CA ILE A 109 7.92 -11.33 -10.23
C ILE A 109 7.23 -11.82 -11.51
N VAL A 110 7.13 -13.13 -11.74
CA VAL A 110 6.54 -13.66 -12.97
C VAL A 110 5.04 -13.29 -13.06
N PRO A 111 4.19 -13.58 -12.05
CA PRO A 111 2.81 -13.12 -12.05
C PRO A 111 2.67 -11.59 -12.19
N LYS A 112 3.55 -10.82 -11.54
CA LYS A 112 3.56 -9.35 -11.62
C LYS A 112 3.76 -8.85 -13.04
N LEU A 113 4.73 -9.40 -13.77
CA LEU A 113 4.99 -9.03 -15.16
C LEU A 113 3.83 -9.39 -16.08
N ILE A 114 3.21 -10.56 -15.88
CA ILE A 114 1.99 -10.95 -16.61
C ILE A 114 0.85 -9.96 -16.32
N GLY A 115 0.65 -9.59 -15.06
CA GLY A 115 -0.37 -8.62 -14.66
C GLY A 115 -0.12 -7.22 -15.22
N VAL A 116 1.14 -6.81 -15.36
CA VAL A 116 1.50 -5.51 -15.97
C VAL A 116 0.95 -5.39 -17.39
N VAL A 117 1.09 -6.45 -18.19
CA VAL A 117 0.54 -6.49 -19.56
C VAL A 117 -0.99 -6.40 -19.55
N GLY A 118 -1.64 -7.06 -18.58
CA GLY A 118 -3.10 -7.09 -18.46
C GLY A 118 -3.77 -5.73 -18.21
N LEU A 119 -3.06 -4.72 -17.68
CA LEU A 119 -3.67 -3.40 -17.48
C LEU A 119 -3.97 -2.68 -18.81
N LEU A 120 -3.08 -2.80 -19.79
CA LEU A 120 -3.20 -2.05 -21.05
C LEU A 120 -4.31 -2.60 -21.96
N THR A 121 -4.77 -3.82 -21.70
CA THR A 121 -5.74 -4.52 -22.54
C THR A 121 -7.14 -4.57 -21.93
N LEU A 122 -7.30 -4.20 -20.66
CA LEU A 122 -8.58 -4.28 -19.96
C LEU A 122 -9.35 -2.96 -20.01
N PRO A 123 -10.66 -2.99 -20.38
CA PRO A 123 -11.54 -1.83 -20.27
C PRO A 123 -11.60 -1.26 -18.84
N ALA A 124 -11.70 0.07 -18.71
CA ALA A 124 -11.69 0.76 -17.41
C ALA A 124 -12.79 0.28 -16.46
N ASN A 125 -14.00 0.03 -16.96
CA ASN A 125 -15.13 -0.50 -16.19
C ASN A 125 -14.86 -1.90 -15.61
N VAL A 126 -14.20 -2.78 -16.36
CA VAL A 126 -13.82 -4.12 -15.91
C VAL A 126 -12.78 -4.00 -14.80
N MET A 127 -11.80 -3.11 -14.99
CA MET A 127 -10.80 -2.81 -13.96
C MET A 127 -11.47 -2.34 -12.69
N THR A 128 -12.22 -1.23 -12.74
CA THR A 128 -12.97 -0.67 -11.61
C THR A 128 -13.82 -1.71 -10.87
N SER A 129 -14.50 -2.61 -11.60
CA SER A 129 -15.27 -3.71 -11.00
C SER A 129 -14.38 -4.69 -10.21
N ILE A 130 -13.26 -5.13 -10.79
CA ILE A 130 -12.28 -6.00 -10.11
C ILE A 130 -11.72 -5.32 -8.85
N ILE A 131 -11.40 -4.02 -8.95
CA ILE A 131 -10.90 -3.22 -7.84
C ILE A 131 -11.87 -3.27 -6.66
N PHE A 132 -13.15 -2.93 -6.89
CA PHE A 132 -14.15 -2.91 -5.85
C PHE A 132 -14.40 -4.30 -5.25
N VAL A 133 -14.47 -5.36 -6.06
CA VAL A 133 -14.68 -6.74 -5.56
C VAL A 133 -13.55 -7.17 -4.63
N ILE A 134 -12.29 -6.96 -5.03
CA ILE A 134 -11.13 -7.35 -4.20
C ILE A 134 -11.12 -6.55 -2.89
N VAL A 135 -11.43 -5.25 -2.95
CA VAL A 135 -11.50 -4.39 -1.77
C VAL A 135 -12.62 -4.85 -0.82
N ILE A 136 -13.80 -5.23 -1.33
CA ILE A 136 -14.89 -5.75 -0.49
C ILE A 136 -14.48 -7.02 0.25
N ILE A 137 -13.92 -8.01 -0.47
CA ILE A 137 -13.48 -9.28 0.13
C ILE A 137 -12.56 -9.03 1.32
N TYR A 138 -11.63 -8.09 1.15
CA TYR A 138 -10.68 -7.75 2.19
C TYR A 138 -11.30 -6.93 3.33
N ALA A 139 -12.15 -5.96 2.99
CA ALA A 139 -12.82 -5.11 3.96
C ALA A 139 -13.75 -5.90 4.88
N ILE A 140 -14.34 -7.00 4.40
CA ILE A 140 -15.05 -7.97 5.24
C ILE A 140 -14.11 -8.56 6.31
N GLY A 141 -12.90 -8.98 5.93
CA GLY A 141 -11.90 -9.49 6.88
C GLY A 141 -11.52 -8.49 7.96
N TYR A 142 -11.47 -7.21 7.62
CA TYR A 142 -11.25 -6.12 8.56
C TYR A 142 -12.42 -5.90 9.54
N VAL A 143 -13.65 -5.89 9.04
CA VAL A 143 -14.86 -5.76 9.89
C VAL A 143 -14.98 -6.93 10.87
N LEU A 144 -14.62 -8.14 10.44
CA LEU A 144 -14.62 -9.33 11.30
C LEU A 144 -13.45 -9.36 12.30
N ASN A 145 -12.57 -8.35 12.28
CA ASN A 145 -11.35 -8.27 13.09
C ASN A 145 -10.47 -9.53 12.97
N ARG A 146 -10.53 -10.20 11.81
CA ARG A 146 -9.74 -11.37 11.46
C ARG A 146 -9.12 -11.12 10.09
N PRO A 147 -8.09 -10.26 10.00
CA PRO A 147 -7.37 -10.10 8.74
C PRO A 147 -6.87 -11.48 8.30
N PHE A 148 -7.11 -11.83 7.04
CA PHE A 148 -6.71 -13.11 6.48
C PHE A 148 -5.23 -13.35 6.78
N ARG A 149 -4.92 -14.49 7.40
CA ARG A 149 -3.55 -14.96 7.63
C ARG A 149 -3.43 -16.35 7.07
N SER A 150 -2.45 -16.54 6.21
CA SER A 150 -2.15 -17.87 5.70
C SER A 150 -1.42 -18.70 6.76
N ARG A 151 -1.84 -19.97 6.90
CA ARG A 151 -1.17 -20.97 7.76
C ARG A 151 -0.58 -22.13 6.96
N ASN A 152 -0.71 -22.11 5.63
CA ASN A 152 -0.32 -23.21 4.76
C ASN A 152 0.58 -22.69 3.64
N LYS A 153 1.73 -23.35 3.44
CA LYS A 153 2.73 -23.02 2.42
C LYS A 153 2.12 -22.94 1.02
N TYR A 154 1.21 -23.84 0.66
CA TYR A 154 0.54 -23.79 -0.64
C TYR A 154 -0.32 -22.54 -0.81
N VAL A 155 -1.05 -22.17 0.25
CA VAL A 155 -1.87 -20.96 0.27
C VAL A 155 -0.97 -19.71 0.17
N ASP A 156 0.22 -19.72 0.77
CA ASP A 156 1.19 -18.63 0.60
C ASP A 156 1.61 -18.44 -0.85
N TYR A 157 1.97 -19.52 -1.55
CA TYR A 157 2.34 -19.43 -2.97
C TYR A 157 1.20 -18.88 -3.81
N VAL A 158 -0.03 -19.36 -3.60
CA VAL A 158 -1.22 -18.90 -4.33
C VAL A 158 -1.50 -17.42 -4.04
N LEU A 159 -1.49 -17.01 -2.77
CA LEU A 159 -1.76 -15.62 -2.38
C LEU A 159 -0.67 -14.66 -2.87
N LEU A 160 0.61 -15.05 -2.82
CA LEU A 160 1.70 -14.25 -3.36
C LEU A 160 1.62 -14.16 -4.89
N ALA A 161 1.31 -15.25 -5.58
CA ALA A 161 1.16 -15.23 -7.04
C ALA A 161 -0.02 -14.35 -7.48
N LEU A 162 -1.20 -14.53 -6.88
CA LEU A 162 -2.37 -13.67 -7.11
C LEU A 162 -2.07 -12.22 -6.73
N GLY A 163 -1.44 -11.99 -5.58
CA GLY A 163 -1.03 -10.66 -5.12
C GLY A 163 -0.06 -9.99 -6.09
N GLY A 164 0.89 -10.75 -6.65
CA GLY A 164 1.80 -10.29 -7.69
C GLY A 164 1.06 -9.90 -8.96
N TYR A 165 0.18 -10.77 -9.47
CA TYR A 165 -0.64 -10.51 -10.65
C TYR A 165 -1.54 -9.29 -10.50
N VAL A 166 -2.33 -9.22 -9.42
CA VAL A 166 -3.24 -8.09 -9.15
C VAL A 166 -2.47 -6.80 -8.87
N SER A 167 -1.33 -6.87 -8.19
CA SER A 167 -0.42 -5.73 -8.07
C SER A 167 0.08 -5.28 -9.44
N GLY A 168 0.33 -6.22 -10.35
CA GLY A 168 0.76 -5.96 -11.73
C GLY A 168 -0.32 -5.25 -12.53
N THR A 169 -1.55 -5.72 -12.44
CA THR A 169 -2.70 -5.11 -13.12
C THR A 169 -2.97 -3.73 -12.52
N SER A 170 -3.39 -3.63 -11.26
CA SER A 170 -4.04 -2.43 -10.72
C SER A 170 -3.39 -1.85 -9.46
N LEU A 171 -2.20 -2.32 -9.07
CA LEU A 171 -1.54 -2.03 -7.79
C LEU A 171 -2.26 -2.57 -6.54
N ILE A 172 -3.39 -3.29 -6.66
CA ILE A 172 -4.20 -3.81 -5.53
C ILE A 172 -3.73 -5.20 -5.06
N GLY A 173 -2.42 -5.40 -4.96
CA GLY A 173 -1.89 -6.67 -4.42
C GLY A 173 -1.93 -6.74 -2.89
N ALA A 174 -2.15 -5.61 -2.21
CA ALA A 174 -1.77 -5.46 -0.80
C ALA A 174 -2.51 -6.37 0.16
N PRO A 175 -3.84 -6.53 0.05
CA PRO A 175 -4.60 -7.48 0.85
C PRO A 175 -4.01 -8.90 0.85
N LEU A 176 -3.64 -9.39 -0.34
CA LEU A 176 -3.20 -10.77 -0.57
C LEU A 176 -1.78 -10.99 -0.05
N ILE A 177 -0.89 -10.03 -0.33
CA ILE A 177 0.52 -10.10 0.07
C ILE A 177 0.66 -10.02 1.60
N VAL A 178 -0.08 -9.12 2.24
CA VAL A 178 0.00 -8.89 3.68
C VAL A 178 -0.49 -10.09 4.47
N ALA A 179 -1.49 -10.82 3.95
CA ALA A 179 -1.97 -12.05 4.57
C ALA A 179 -0.88 -13.11 4.75
N VAL A 180 0.11 -13.09 3.87
CA VAL A 180 1.25 -14.00 3.87
C VAL A 180 2.39 -13.43 4.73
N PHE A 181 2.78 -12.18 4.51
CA PHE A 181 3.86 -11.52 5.26
C PHE A 181 3.57 -11.40 6.75
N ALA A 182 2.34 -11.07 7.15
CA ALA A 182 1.95 -10.96 8.55
C ALA A 182 2.04 -12.28 9.34
N SER A 183 2.21 -13.41 8.64
CA SER A 183 2.36 -14.74 9.24
C SER A 183 3.81 -15.22 9.30
N HIS A 184 4.72 -14.56 8.57
CA HIS A 184 6.10 -15.01 8.40
C HIS A 184 7.17 -14.00 8.79
N VAL A 185 6.85 -12.69 8.73
CA VAL A 185 7.77 -11.61 9.07
C VAL A 185 7.45 -11.10 10.47
N ALA A 186 8.49 -10.88 11.28
CA ALA A 186 8.35 -10.35 12.63
C ALA A 186 7.64 -8.99 12.60
N LYS A 187 6.77 -8.72 13.58
CA LYS A 187 5.97 -7.47 13.63
C LYS A 187 6.83 -6.20 13.54
N ALA A 188 8.02 -6.22 14.14
CA ALA A 188 8.97 -5.11 14.12
C ALA A 188 9.51 -4.81 12.71
N GLN A 189 9.75 -5.85 11.89
CA GLN A 189 10.30 -5.72 10.53
C GLN A 189 9.21 -5.62 9.45
N LEU A 190 7.96 -5.99 9.79
CA LEU A 190 6.87 -6.16 8.82
C LEU A 190 6.63 -4.89 8.00
N ARG A 191 6.56 -3.74 8.67
CA ARG A 191 6.28 -2.45 8.01
C ARG A 191 7.33 -2.13 6.95
N ASP A 192 8.59 -2.12 7.34
CA ASP A 192 9.68 -1.71 6.46
C ASP A 192 9.95 -2.74 5.36
N THR A 193 9.83 -4.03 5.68
CA THR A 193 9.88 -5.11 4.68
C THR A 193 8.77 -4.94 3.64
N MET A 194 7.56 -4.59 4.06
CA MET A 194 6.46 -4.33 3.14
C MET A 194 6.73 -3.11 2.27
N PHE A 195 7.19 -1.99 2.84
CA PHE A 195 7.51 -0.80 2.03
C PHE A 195 8.61 -1.04 1.00
N VAL A 196 9.64 -1.83 1.33
CA VAL A 196 10.67 -2.22 0.35
C VAL A 196 10.07 -3.12 -0.74
N LEU A 197 9.23 -4.09 -0.38
CA LEU A 197 8.51 -4.88 -1.39
C LEU A 197 7.67 -3.97 -2.31
N TRP A 198 6.91 -3.04 -1.74
CA TRP A 198 6.09 -2.09 -2.49
C TRP A 198 6.94 -1.25 -3.43
N PHE A 199 8.04 -0.70 -2.96
CA PHE A 199 8.98 0.05 -3.78
C PHE A 199 9.39 -0.77 -5.01
N ILE A 200 9.85 -2.01 -4.81
CA ILE A 200 10.28 -2.88 -5.92
C ILE A 200 9.12 -3.17 -6.91
N LEU A 201 7.94 -3.54 -6.41
CA LEU A 201 6.79 -3.85 -7.27
C LEU A 201 6.24 -2.62 -8.00
N VAL A 202 6.35 -1.44 -7.39
CA VAL A 202 5.89 -0.18 -7.99
C VAL A 202 6.89 0.33 -9.02
N VAL A 203 8.21 0.15 -8.81
CA VAL A 203 9.22 0.46 -9.83
C VAL A 203 8.93 -0.32 -11.12
N ILE A 204 8.64 -1.63 -11.01
CA ILE A 204 8.25 -2.45 -12.18
C ILE A 204 7.03 -1.84 -12.89
N LYS A 205 6.03 -1.37 -12.13
CA LYS A 205 4.84 -0.75 -12.70
C LYS A 205 5.14 0.60 -13.36
N MET A 206 5.97 1.44 -12.73
CA MET A 206 6.36 2.74 -13.29
C MET A 206 7.11 2.58 -14.61
N VAL A 207 8.03 1.61 -14.70
CA VAL A 207 8.70 1.28 -15.97
C VAL A 207 7.69 0.89 -17.05
N SER A 208 6.68 0.09 -16.69
CA SER A 208 5.63 -0.27 -17.66
C SER A 208 4.77 0.90 -18.12
N PHE A 209 4.48 1.87 -17.25
CA PHE A 209 3.76 3.09 -17.64
C PHE A 209 4.57 3.93 -18.63
N LEU A 210 5.87 4.07 -18.39
CA LEU A 210 6.78 4.77 -19.30
C LEU A 210 6.84 4.09 -20.67
N ILE A 211 6.99 2.76 -20.70
CA ILE A 211 7.04 1.99 -21.97
C ILE A 211 5.71 2.10 -22.72
N ALA A 212 4.59 2.07 -22.01
CA ALA A 212 3.26 2.16 -22.59
C ALA A 212 2.85 3.59 -22.98
N GLY A 213 3.69 4.60 -22.75
CA GLY A 213 3.38 6.00 -23.03
C GLY A 213 2.23 6.56 -22.17
N VAL A 214 2.00 6.01 -20.98
CA VAL A 214 0.97 6.51 -20.05
C VAL A 214 1.42 7.85 -19.47
N ASP A 215 0.57 8.86 -19.55
CA ASP A 215 0.84 10.16 -18.93
C ASP A 215 0.98 10.01 -17.41
N LEU A 216 2.12 10.43 -16.89
CA LEU A 216 2.40 10.37 -15.46
C LEU A 216 1.72 11.49 -14.67
N GLN A 217 1.06 12.44 -15.33
CA GLN A 217 0.33 13.53 -14.66
C GLN A 217 1.21 14.35 -13.71
N LEU A 218 2.40 14.73 -14.19
CA LEU A 218 3.45 15.38 -13.40
C LEU A 218 2.95 16.64 -12.67
N ILE A 219 2.07 17.42 -13.31
CA ILE A 219 1.52 18.64 -12.72
C ILE A 219 0.70 18.37 -11.45
N HIS A 220 -0.04 17.26 -11.41
CA HIS A 220 -0.93 16.97 -10.28
C HIS A 220 -0.17 16.53 -9.02
N HIS A 221 1.08 16.11 -9.17
CA HIS A 221 1.94 15.80 -8.03
C HIS A 221 2.20 17.02 -7.15
N LEU A 222 2.28 18.21 -7.73
CA LEU A 222 2.68 19.42 -7.02
C LEU A 222 1.70 19.79 -5.88
N TRP A 223 0.41 19.56 -6.09
CA TRP A 223 -0.63 19.88 -5.10
C TRP A 223 -1.11 18.66 -4.32
N LEU A 224 -1.04 17.45 -4.91
CA LEU A 224 -1.44 16.22 -4.22
C LEU A 224 -0.39 15.68 -3.25
N LEU A 225 0.89 15.93 -3.52
CA LEU A 225 1.98 15.48 -2.64
C LEU A 225 1.90 16.16 -1.26
N PRO A 226 1.66 17.48 -1.12
CA PRO A 226 1.38 18.11 0.17
C PRO A 226 0.19 17.48 0.91
N CYS A 227 -0.91 17.19 0.22
CA CYS A 227 -2.07 16.51 0.81
C CYS A 227 -1.69 15.13 1.34
N ALA A 228 -1.03 14.31 0.51
CA ALA A 228 -0.56 12.99 0.89
C ALA A 228 0.47 13.03 2.03
N PHE A 229 1.29 14.07 2.09
CA PHE A 229 2.26 14.30 3.15
C PHE A 229 1.59 14.65 4.48
N ALA A 230 0.58 15.53 4.48
CA ALA A 230 -0.22 15.81 5.68
C ALA A 230 -0.85 14.53 6.23
N GLY A 231 -1.42 13.71 5.33
CA GLY A 231 -1.89 12.36 5.66
C GLY A 231 -0.83 11.47 6.28
N HIS A 232 0.35 11.40 5.66
CA HIS A 232 1.48 10.60 6.12
C HIS A 232 1.88 10.96 7.56
N LEU A 233 1.97 12.25 7.90
CA LEU A 233 2.31 12.70 9.25
C LEU A 233 1.29 12.23 10.30
N LEU A 234 0.00 12.32 9.98
CA LEU A 234 -1.07 11.79 10.84
C LEU A 234 -0.99 10.26 10.94
N GLY A 235 -0.67 9.60 9.84
CA GLY A 235 -0.55 8.15 9.76
C GLY A 235 0.59 7.60 10.62
N GLU A 236 1.72 8.30 10.69
CA GLU A 236 2.84 7.88 11.54
C GLU A 236 2.46 7.92 13.03
N ARG A 237 1.73 8.96 13.45
CA ARG A 237 1.19 9.06 14.82
C ARG A 237 0.19 7.94 15.10
N ALA A 238 -0.73 7.68 14.17
CA ALA A 238 -1.70 6.60 14.30
C ALA A 238 -1.03 5.23 14.35
N HIS A 239 0.01 4.99 13.55
CA HIS A 239 0.79 3.75 13.58
C HIS A 239 1.40 3.51 14.97
N GLN A 240 2.06 4.52 15.55
CA GLN A 240 2.63 4.42 16.89
C GLN A 240 1.57 4.17 17.98
N TYR A 241 0.38 4.74 17.82
CA TYR A 241 -0.74 4.47 18.71
C TYR A 241 -1.26 3.03 18.56
N MET A 242 -1.38 2.54 17.32
CA MET A 242 -1.79 1.16 17.01
C MET A 242 -0.80 0.10 17.54
N LEU A 243 0.49 0.43 17.68
CA LEU A 243 1.46 -0.47 18.31
C LEU A 243 1.23 -0.62 19.82
N LYS A 244 0.55 0.34 20.47
CA LYS A 244 0.34 0.40 21.93
C LYS A 244 -1.09 0.05 22.36
N ALA A 245 -2.08 0.20 21.47
CA ALA A 245 -3.50 0.02 21.77
C ALA A 245 -4.12 -1.19 21.02
N ASP A 246 -5.32 -1.62 21.44
CA ASP A 246 -6.07 -2.65 20.71
C ASP A 246 -6.52 -2.12 19.34
N THR A 247 -5.95 -2.69 18.28
CA THR A 247 -6.13 -2.26 16.89
C THR A 247 -7.50 -2.62 16.29
N GLY A 248 -8.33 -3.40 17.01
CA GLY A 248 -9.56 -3.95 16.46
C GLY A 248 -10.58 -2.91 15.99
N LEU A 249 -10.75 -1.80 16.72
CA LEU A 249 -11.67 -0.73 16.33
C LEU A 249 -11.23 -0.05 15.03
N PHE A 250 -9.93 0.21 14.88
CA PHE A 250 -9.37 0.86 13.70
C PHE A 250 -9.65 0.04 12.43
N PHE A 251 -9.34 -1.26 12.46
CA PHE A 251 -9.60 -2.14 11.32
C PHE A 251 -11.09 -2.24 11.02
N ARG A 252 -11.96 -2.35 12.05
CA ARG A 252 -13.42 -2.40 11.85
C ARG A 252 -13.97 -1.17 11.14
N VAL A 253 -13.58 0.03 11.59
CA VAL A 253 -14.02 1.29 10.97
C VAL A 253 -13.51 1.39 9.54
N LEU A 254 -12.22 1.11 9.32
CA LEU A 254 -11.63 1.11 7.97
C LEU A 254 -12.35 0.15 7.03
N GLY A 255 -12.60 -1.09 7.48
CA GLY A 255 -13.34 -2.09 6.74
C GLY A 255 -14.76 -1.65 6.41
N ALA A 256 -15.49 -1.10 7.38
CA ALA A 256 -16.87 -0.64 7.16
C ALA A 256 -16.94 0.47 6.10
N VAL A 257 -16.05 1.46 6.18
CA VAL A 257 -15.98 2.54 5.19
C VAL A 257 -15.67 1.99 3.79
N LEU A 258 -14.69 1.07 3.68
CA LEU A 258 -14.33 0.46 2.40
C LEU A 258 -15.47 -0.36 1.78
N ILE A 259 -16.24 -1.10 2.59
CA ILE A 259 -17.42 -1.84 2.12
C ILE A 259 -18.46 -0.86 1.56
N VAL A 260 -18.81 0.19 2.32
CA VAL A 260 -19.83 1.17 1.91
C VAL A 260 -19.44 1.80 0.57
N VAL A 261 -18.21 2.30 0.47
CA VAL A 261 -17.68 2.95 -0.74
C VAL A 261 -17.69 1.99 -1.93
N SER A 262 -17.27 0.74 -1.72
CA SER A 262 -17.19 -0.24 -2.79
C SER A 262 -18.56 -0.74 -3.26
N VAL A 263 -19.53 -0.88 -2.34
CA VAL A 263 -20.91 -1.23 -2.68
C VAL A 263 -21.57 -0.10 -3.47
N VAL A 264 -21.38 1.16 -3.05
CA VAL A 264 -21.87 2.33 -3.80
C VAL A 264 -21.27 2.35 -5.21
N GLY A 265 -19.97 2.11 -5.35
CA GLY A 265 -19.30 2.09 -6.65
C GLY A 265 -19.71 0.93 -7.57
N LEU A 266 -20.14 -0.20 -7.03
CA LEU A 266 -20.67 -1.31 -7.83
C LEU A 266 -22.13 -1.11 -8.25
N ILE A 267 -22.97 -0.54 -7.38
CA ILE A 267 -24.40 -0.31 -7.67
C ILE A 267 -24.57 0.89 -8.62
N ARG A 268 -23.74 1.92 -8.45
CA ARG A 268 -23.69 3.10 -9.31
C ARG A 268 -22.29 3.23 -9.88
N PRO A 269 -21.93 2.41 -10.89
CA PRO A 269 -20.65 2.57 -11.54
C PRO A 269 -20.56 4.01 -12.07
N PRO A 270 -19.50 4.75 -11.69
CA PRO A 270 -19.31 6.10 -12.18
C PRO A 270 -19.18 6.04 -13.72
N ALA A 271 -19.85 6.97 -14.40
CA ALA A 271 -19.92 7.01 -15.86
C ALA A 271 -18.54 7.18 -16.50
#